data_AF-A0A924KIR0-F1
#
_entry.id   AF-A0A924KIR0-F1
#
_cell.length_a   1.000
_cell.length_b   1.000
_cell.length_c   1.000
_cell.angle_alpha   90.00
_cell.angle_beta   90.00
_cell.angle_gamma   90.00
#
_symmetry.space_group_name_H-M   'P 1'
#
loop_
_entity.id
_entity.type
_entity.pdbx_description
1 polymer ?
#
loop_
_entity_poly.entity_id
_entity_poly.type
_entity_poly.pdbx_seq_one_letter_code
_entity_poly.pdbx_strand_id
1 'polypeptide(L)' 'MRLLHTMLRVGNLQRAIDFYTQVLGMKLLRTSENPEYKYSLAFVGYGNNPDHAEI' A
#
# COMPACT_ATOMS: atom_id res chain seq x y z
N MET A 1 12.51 -18.35 -2.02
CA MET A 1 11.33 -17.73 -1.36
C MET A 1 11.62 -16.25 -1.18
N ARG A 2 10.66 -15.36 -1.42
CA ARG A 2 10.84 -13.89 -1.30
C ARG A 2 9.62 -13.27 -0.62
N LEU A 3 9.85 -12.19 0.13
CA LEU A 3 8.79 -11.43 0.78
C LEU A 3 8.20 -10.45 -0.24
N LEU A 4 6.91 -10.63 -0.55
CA LEU A 4 6.23 -9.84 -1.59
C LEU A 4 5.62 -8.57 -1.01
N HIS A 5 4.84 -8.70 0.07
CA HIS A 5 4.20 -7.56 0.71
C HIS A 5 3.91 -7.78 2.19
N THR A 6 3.66 -6.70 2.92
CA THR A 6 3.20 -6.73 4.31
C THR A 6 1.90 -5.96 4.45
N MET A 7 0.78 -6.65 4.73
CA MET A 7 -0.52 -6.00 4.85
C MET A 7 -0.74 -5.40 6.24
N LEU A 8 -1.03 -4.10 6.29
CA LEU A 8 -1.34 -3.37 7.51
C LEU A 8 -2.75 -2.74 7.42
N ARG A 9 -3.59 -3.00 8.42
CA ARG A 9 -4.90 -2.34 8.52
C ARG A 9 -4.73 -0.96 9.15
N VAL A 10 -5.31 0.05 8.52
CA VAL A 10 -5.23 1.44 8.95
C VAL A 10 -6.63 2.02 9.18
N GLY A 11 -6.76 2.95 10.13
CA GLY A 11 -8.04 3.59 10.43
C GLY A 11 -8.48 4.66 9.41
N ASN A 12 -7.53 5.22 8.64
CA ASN A 12 -7.78 6.17 7.58
C ASN A 12 -6.81 5.91 6.42
N LEU A 13 -7.33 5.47 5.28
CA LEU A 13 -6.53 5.05 4.13
C LEU A 13 -5.74 6.22 3.52
N GLN A 14 -6.41 7.35 3.27
CA GLN A 14 -5.77 8.52 2.65
C GLN A 14 -4.61 9.04 3.52
N ARG A 15 -4.83 9.14 4.83
CA ARG A 15 -3.79 9.57 5.78
C ARG A 15 -2.58 8.64 5.76
N ALA A 16 -2.81 7.34 5.65
CA ALA A 16 -1.72 6.36 5.55
C ALA A 16 -0.96 6.53 4.23
N ILE A 17 -1.66 6.67 3.10
CA ILE A 17 -1.05 6.92 1.80
C ILE A 17 -0.18 8.18 1.84
N ASP A 18 -0.70 9.28 2.38
CA ASP A 18 0.04 10.55 2.48
C ASP A 18 1.29 10.38 3.34
N PHE A 19 1.21 9.66 4.46
CA PHE A 19 2.36 9.37 5.29
C PHE A 19 3.44 8.56 4.54
N TYR A 20 3.06 7.44 3.92
CA TYR A 20 4.02 6.60 3.19
C TYR A 20 4.60 7.30 1.96
N THR A 21 3.81 8.14 1.28
CA THR A 21 4.27 8.83 0.06
C THR A 21 5.04 10.12 0.33
N GLN A 22 4.53 10.99 1.21
CA GLN A 22 5.11 12.31 1.44
C GLN A 22 6.21 12.31 2.50
N VAL A 23 6.09 11.48 3.55
CA VAL A 23 7.07 11.44 4.65
C VAL A 23 8.16 10.41 4.36
N LEU A 24 7.76 9.22 3.92
CA LEU A 24 8.70 8.12 3.66
C LEU A 24 9.17 8.08 2.19
N GLY A 25 8.56 8.84 1.29
CA GLY A 25 8.99 8.90 -0.12
C GLY A 25 8.63 7.67 -0.94
N MET A 26 7.68 6.84 -0.48
CA MET A 26 7.15 5.73 -1.27
C MET A 26 6.24 6.22 -2.40
N LYS A 27 5.91 5.34 -3.32
CA LYS A 27 4.95 5.60 -4.39
C LYS A 27 3.70 4.75 -4.17
N LEU A 28 2.55 5.32 -4.48
CA LEU A 28 1.31 4.58 -4.59
C LEU A 28 1.37 3.72 -5.86
N LEU A 29 1.42 2.40 -5.69
CA LEU A 29 1.57 1.43 -6.77
C LEU A 29 0.22 1.01 -7.33
N ARG A 30 -0.73 0.72 -6.43
CA ARG A 30 -2.06 0.24 -6.80
C ARG A 30 -3.08 0.58 -5.72
N THR A 31 -4.29 0.93 -6.13
CA THR A 31 -5.46 0.98 -5.25
C THR A 31 -6.51 -0.01 -5.75
N SER A 32 -7.26 -0.60 -4.83
CA SER A 32 -8.37 -1.48 -5.15
C SER A 32 -9.45 -1.30 -4.11
N GLU A 33 -10.68 -1.08 -4.56
CA GLU A 33 -11.84 -0.97 -3.67
C GLU A 33 -12.71 -2.20 -3.85
N ASN A 34 -13.16 -2.77 -2.74
CA ASN A 34 -14.07 -3.88 -2.74
C ASN A 34 -15.38 -3.49 -2.04
N PRO A 35 -16.38 -2.99 -2.79
CA PRO A 35 -17.63 -2.51 -2.22
C PRO A 35 -18.48 -3.62 -1.61
N GLU A 36 -18.36 -4.86 -2.11
CA GLU A 36 -19.08 -6.03 -1.57
C GLU A 36 -18.66 -6.33 -0.13
N TYR A 37 -17.36 -6.25 0.14
CA TYR A 37 -16.78 -6.53 1.47
C TYR A 37 -16.43 -5.26 2.26
N LYS A 38 -16.81 -4.08 1.73
CA LYS A 38 -16.64 -2.76 2.36
C LYS A 38 -15.20 -2.46 2.82
N TYR A 39 -14.20 -2.81 2.01
CA TYR A 39 -12.81 -2.45 2.28
C TYR A 39 -12.13 -1.84 1.05
N SER A 40 -11.12 -1.02 1.32
CA SER A 40 -10.23 -0.45 0.31
C SER A 40 -8.79 -0.84 0.62
N LEU A 41 -8.03 -1.18 -0.42
CA LEU A 41 -6.63 -1.54 -0.37
C LEU A 41 -5.82 -0.49 -1.11
N ALA A 42 -4.67 -0.13 -0.56
CA ALA A 42 -3.65 0.65 -1.22
C ALA A 42 -2.31 -0.05 -1.03
N PHE A 43 -1.59 -0.26 -2.13
CA PHE A 43 -0.25 -0.80 -2.14
C PHE A 43 0.73 0.36 -2.34
N VAL A 44 1.65 0.52 -1.41
CA VAL A 44 2.69 1.54 -1.44
C VAL A 44 4.06 0.89 -1.36
N GLY A 45 5.04 1.43 -2.09
CA GLY A 45 6.40 0.90 -2.06
C GLY A 45 7.39 1.78 -2.78
N TYR A 46 8.68 1.44 -2.66
CA TYR A 46 9.76 2.17 -3.34
C TYR A 46 9.96 1.72 -4.81
N GLY A 47 9.41 0.57 -5.18
CA GLY A 47 9.48 0.00 -6.52
C GLY A 47 8.43 -1.09 -6.71
N ASN A 48 8.36 -1.64 -7.92
CA ASN A 48 7.37 -2.68 -8.24
C ASN A 48 7.83 -4.06 -7.78
N ASN A 49 6.87 -4.91 -7.46
CA ASN A 49 7.06 -6.34 -7.29
C ASN A 49 7.51 -6.97 -8.63
N PRO A 50 8.57 -7.79 -8.68
CA PRO A 50 9.22 -8.44 -7.54
C PRO A 50 10.56 -7.84 -7.09
N ASP A 51 10.99 -6.72 -7.63
CA ASP A 51 12.29 -6.12 -7.28
C ASP A 51 12.28 -5.49 -5.88
N HIS A 52 11.12 -4.99 -5.44
CA HIS A 52 10.93 -4.44 -4.09
C HIS A 52 9.66 -4.98 -3.43
N ALA A 53 9.70 -5.13 -2.11
CA ALA A 53 8.52 -5.45 -1.32
C ALA A 53 7.62 -4.20 -1.17
N GLU A 54 6.31 -4.43 -1.23
CA GLU A 54 5.26 -3.41 -1.07
C GLU A 54 4.54 -3.54 0.28
N ILE A 55 3.86 -2.48 0.74
CA ILE A 55 3.07 -2.41 1.98
C ILE A 55 1.62 -2.12 1.64
#